data_AF-A0A0K2G7Y6-F1
#
_entry.id   AF-A0A0K2G7Y6-F1
#
_cell.length_a   1.000
_cell.length_b   1.000
_cell.length_c   1.000
_cell.angle_alpha   90.00
_cell.angle_beta   90.00
_cell.angle_gamma   90.00
#
_symmetry.space_group_name_H-M   'P 1'
#
loop_
_entity.id
_entity.type
_entity.pdbx_description
1 polymer ?
#
loop_
_entity_poly.entity_id
_entity_poly.type
_entity_poly.pdbx_seq_one_letter_code
_entity_poly.pdbx_strand_id
1 'polypeptide(L)'
;MRMRVDFSSSSEDEEFTGHGYTIDLNANGCQIETATVLPPGRYLTLRFYEANTHHAVQVELARVRWAEGRHFGVEFIHRDAKTHAYFDRVSPPQLMSGPSGAVDVALTIMVVEDNPDEMLLYSKVLSSGGHKVLQAAGSIEAMKLCVTQPAIDLALVDVVLTVPVFRLQDQAAQFHRVNGPQLVRDIVAVRKRIHVLFMSSLNHAQLKDHGVVLGASSFLQKPFSKDQLLSSIATTLEQPPLVWTPPPPTKPDSIRWKD
;
A
#
# COMPACT_ATOMS: atom_id res chain seq x y z
N MET A 1 26.16 4.22 6.71
CA MET A 1 27.31 3.29 6.57
C MET A 1 27.41 2.87 5.10
N ARG A 2 28.60 2.96 4.48
CA ARG A 2 28.82 2.59 3.07
C ARG A 2 29.28 1.14 2.99
N MET A 3 28.43 0.25 2.49
CA MET A 3 28.72 -1.17 2.33
C MET A 3 28.84 -1.52 0.85
N ARG A 4 29.68 -2.49 0.52
CA ARG A 4 29.64 -3.09 -0.82
C ARG A 4 28.37 -3.92 -0.92
N VAL A 5 27.67 -3.80 -2.04
CA VAL A 5 26.51 -4.62 -2.35
C VAL A 5 26.68 -5.23 -3.74
N ASP A 6 26.53 -6.55 -3.83
CA ASP A 6 26.32 -7.21 -5.11
C ASP A 6 24.81 -7.41 -5.30
N PHE A 7 24.33 -7.21 -6.52
CA PHE A 7 22.93 -7.40 -6.87
C PHE A 7 22.82 -8.28 -8.11
N SER A 8 21.83 -9.17 -8.10
CA SER A 8 21.52 -10.02 -9.23
C SER A 8 20.02 -10.17 -9.41
N SER A 9 19.60 -10.51 -10.62
CA SER A 9 18.23 -10.93 -10.89
C SER A 9 18.26 -12.27 -11.61
N SER A 10 17.49 -13.22 -11.09
CA SER A 10 17.19 -14.49 -11.75
C SER A 10 15.76 -14.38 -12.29
N SER A 11 15.61 -13.80 -13.47
CA SER A 11 14.38 -13.90 -14.26
C SER A 11 14.68 -14.70 -15.52
N GLU A 12 13.70 -15.48 -16.02
CA GLU A 12 13.88 -16.38 -17.17
C GLU A 12 14.30 -15.65 -18.46
N ASP A 13 14.06 -14.34 -18.55
CA ASP A 13 14.23 -13.55 -19.77
C ASP A 13 15.53 -12.71 -19.80
N GLU A 14 16.09 -12.33 -18.66
CA GLU A 14 17.32 -11.52 -18.57
C GLU A 14 18.04 -11.76 -17.23
N GLU A 15 19.18 -12.45 -17.30
CA GLU A 15 20.09 -12.59 -16.17
C GLU A 15 21.04 -11.38 -16.14
N PHE A 16 21.04 -10.65 -15.04
CA PHE A 16 22.00 -9.57 -14.84
C PHE A 16 22.60 -9.63 -13.46
N THR A 17 23.86 -9.21 -13.40
CA THR A 17 24.61 -9.05 -12.16
C THR A 17 25.30 -7.69 -12.18
N GLY A 18 25.41 -7.08 -11.01
CA GLY A 18 26.13 -5.84 -10.83
C GLY A 18 26.57 -5.71 -9.39
N HIS A 19 27.38 -4.69 -9.14
CA HIS A 19 27.82 -4.35 -7.80
C HIS A 19 27.84 -2.85 -7.65
N GLY A 20 27.80 -2.41 -6.40
CA GLY A 20 27.77 -1.01 -6.05
C GLY A 20 28.06 -0.79 -4.58
N TYR A 21 27.78 0.42 -4.14
CA TYR A 21 27.94 0.82 -2.75
C TYR A 21 26.64 1.40 -2.21
N THR A 22 26.31 1.05 -0.97
CA THR A 22 25.10 1.56 -0.32
C THR A 22 25.27 3.00 0.15
N ILE A 23 24.17 3.74 0.06
CA ILE A 23 23.95 5.07 0.62
C ILE A 23 22.64 4.98 1.41
N ASP A 24 22.60 5.60 2.60
CA ASP A 24 21.41 5.68 3.48
C ASP A 24 20.70 4.34 3.74
N LEU A 25 21.50 3.28 3.94
CA LEU A 25 21.02 1.95 4.26
C LEU A 25 20.25 1.92 5.59
N ASN A 26 19.04 1.36 5.52
CA ASN A 26 18.20 1.06 6.67
C ASN A 26 17.48 -0.29 6.49
N ALA A 27 16.67 -0.70 7.47
CA ALA A 27 15.99 -1.99 7.44
C ALA A 27 14.97 -2.15 6.31
N ASN A 28 14.49 -1.05 5.71
CA ASN A 28 13.50 -1.08 4.63
C ASN A 28 14.09 -0.88 3.24
N GLY A 29 15.35 -0.45 3.14
CA GLY A 29 15.94 -0.18 1.84
C GLY A 29 17.26 0.56 1.89
N CYS A 30 17.78 0.89 0.71
CA CYS A 30 18.93 1.74 0.55
C CYS A 30 18.96 2.36 -0.85
N GLN A 31 19.81 3.36 -1.02
CA GLN A 31 20.26 3.79 -2.33
C GLN A 31 21.54 3.02 -2.69
N ILE A 32 21.68 2.66 -3.97
CA ILE A 32 22.85 1.97 -4.50
C ILE A 32 23.49 2.87 -5.56
N GLU A 33 24.75 3.26 -5.32
CA GLU A 33 25.63 3.88 -6.32
C GLU A 33 26.33 2.78 -7.12
N THR A 34 26.22 2.82 -8.45
CA THR A 34 26.78 1.79 -9.33
C THR A 34 27.13 2.33 -10.73
N ALA A 35 27.85 1.52 -11.52
CA ALA A 35 27.96 1.71 -12.96
C ALA A 35 26.77 1.09 -13.73
N THR A 36 26.06 0.13 -13.14
CA THR A 36 25.00 -0.64 -13.79
C THR A 36 23.64 -0.28 -13.20
N VAL A 37 23.08 0.86 -13.63
CA VAL A 37 21.79 1.33 -13.13
C VAL A 37 20.64 0.56 -13.77
N LEU A 38 19.68 0.17 -12.95
CA LEU A 38 18.54 -0.66 -13.36
C LEU A 38 17.26 0.17 -13.36
N PRO A 39 16.32 -0.09 -14.28
CA PRO A 39 15.07 0.65 -14.33
C PRO A 39 14.18 0.32 -13.12
N PRO A 40 13.31 1.27 -12.71
CA PRO A 40 12.28 1.01 -11.70
C PRO A 40 11.41 -0.21 -12.04
N GLY A 41 10.96 -0.92 -11.01
CA GLY A 41 10.13 -2.12 -11.14
C GLY A 41 10.92 -3.43 -11.24
N ARG A 42 12.26 -3.38 -11.40
CA ARG A 42 13.11 -4.59 -11.39
C ARG A 42 13.23 -5.18 -9.99
N TYR A 43 13.24 -6.51 -9.92
CA TYR A 43 13.40 -7.28 -8.69
C TYR A 43 14.81 -7.86 -8.59
N LEU A 44 15.40 -7.74 -7.41
CA LEU A 44 16.80 -8.03 -7.13
C LEU A 44 16.95 -8.92 -5.91
N THR A 45 17.89 -9.85 -5.97
CA THR A 45 18.55 -10.41 -4.81
C THR A 45 19.75 -9.52 -4.49
N LEU A 46 19.89 -9.11 -3.22
CA LEU A 46 21.00 -8.25 -2.80
C LEU A 46 21.86 -8.97 -1.78
N ARG A 47 23.17 -8.83 -1.90
CA ARG A 47 24.16 -9.37 -0.98
C ARG A 47 25.11 -8.26 -0.51
N PHE A 48 25.05 -7.96 0.78
CA PHE A 48 25.81 -6.90 1.42
C PHE A 48 27.05 -7.46 2.10
N TYR A 49 28.19 -6.81 1.90
CA TYR A 49 29.47 -7.20 2.48
C TYR A 49 29.97 -6.11 3.41
N GLU A 50 30.26 -6.50 4.63
CA GLU A 50 30.84 -5.65 5.65
C GLU A 50 32.37 -5.66 5.54
N ALA A 51 33.01 -4.52 5.79
CA ALA A 51 34.43 -4.33 5.50
C ALA A 51 35.38 -5.28 6.27
N ASN A 52 34.90 -5.90 7.36
CA ASN A 52 35.73 -6.69 8.28
C ASN A 52 35.14 -8.07 8.62
N THR A 53 34.06 -8.52 7.97
CA THR A 53 33.48 -9.85 8.22
C THR A 53 33.35 -10.63 6.91
N HIS A 54 33.59 -11.94 6.98
CA HIS A 54 33.36 -12.85 5.83
C HIS A 54 31.88 -13.21 5.67
N HIS A 55 31.00 -12.67 6.52
CA HIS A 55 29.58 -12.92 6.48
C HIS A 55 28.89 -11.89 5.59
N ALA A 56 28.26 -12.39 4.53
CA ALA A 56 27.39 -11.58 3.73
C ALA A 56 25.96 -11.58 4.31
N VAL A 57 25.35 -10.41 4.37
CA VAL A 57 23.93 -10.26 4.72
C VAL A 57 23.14 -10.25 3.43
N GLN A 58 22.08 -11.07 3.34
CA GLN A 58 21.31 -11.24 2.10
C GLN A 58 19.89 -10.72 2.27
N VAL A 59 19.43 -9.95 1.29
CA VAL A 59 18.01 -9.63 1.09
C VAL A 59 17.53 -10.48 -0.08
N GLU A 60 16.57 -11.36 0.16
CA GLU A 60 16.12 -12.32 -0.87
C GLU A 60 15.33 -11.63 -1.98
N LEU A 61 14.60 -10.56 -1.65
CA LEU A 61 13.84 -9.81 -2.64
C LEU A 61 13.84 -8.33 -2.33
N ALA A 62 14.32 -7.53 -3.27
CA ALA A 62 14.23 -6.09 -3.27
C ALA A 62 13.68 -5.59 -4.61
N ARG A 63 13.05 -4.42 -4.63
CA ARG A 63 12.54 -3.80 -5.86
C ARG A 63 13.15 -2.43 -6.07
N VAL A 64 13.59 -2.16 -7.30
CA VAL A 64 14.05 -0.83 -7.71
C VAL A 64 12.86 0.12 -7.74
N ARG A 65 12.91 1.21 -6.97
CA ARG A 65 11.84 2.23 -6.87
C ARG A 65 12.04 3.40 -7.81
N TRP A 66 13.29 3.83 -7.94
CA TRP A 66 13.69 4.95 -8.78
C TRP A 66 15.11 4.72 -9.28
N ALA A 67 15.46 5.37 -10.38
CA ALA A 67 16.80 5.34 -10.95
C ALA A 67 17.15 6.74 -11.49
N GLU A 68 18.30 7.27 -11.10
CA GLU A 68 18.76 8.60 -11.49
C GLU A 68 20.28 8.62 -11.60
N GLY A 69 20.80 8.95 -12.79
CA GLY A 69 22.24 9.02 -13.05
C GLY A 69 22.94 7.68 -12.79
N ARG A 70 23.78 7.64 -11.75
CA ARG A 70 24.51 6.44 -11.29
C ARG A 70 23.92 5.79 -10.04
N HIS A 71 22.72 6.22 -9.66
CA HIS A 71 22.06 5.79 -8.44
C HIS A 71 20.73 5.14 -8.75
N PHE A 72 20.35 4.16 -7.93
CA PHE A 72 18.98 3.69 -7.87
C PHE A 72 18.59 3.37 -6.43
N GLY A 73 17.33 3.60 -6.09
CA GLY A 73 16.76 3.27 -4.80
C GLY A 73 16.14 1.88 -4.81
N VAL A 74 16.39 1.11 -3.75
CA VAL A 74 15.78 -0.21 -3.56
C VAL A 74 14.95 -0.27 -2.29
N GLU A 75 13.77 -0.88 -2.41
CA GLU A 75 12.90 -1.27 -1.29
C GLU A 75 13.12 -2.75 -1.00
N PHE A 76 13.33 -3.12 0.26
CA PHE A 76 13.47 -4.51 0.69
C PHE A 76 12.07 -5.12 0.92
N ILE A 77 11.72 -6.13 0.12
CA ILE A 77 10.42 -6.80 0.13
C ILE A 77 10.48 -8.08 0.97
N HIS A 78 11.52 -8.90 0.79
CA HIS A 78 11.73 -10.14 1.55
C HIS A 78 13.13 -10.16 2.15
N ARG A 79 13.17 -10.40 3.47
CA ARG A 79 14.36 -10.52 4.31
C ARG A 79 14.00 -11.33 5.54
N ASP A 80 14.92 -12.15 6.05
CA ASP A 80 14.73 -12.81 7.33
C ASP A 80 14.81 -11.83 8.52
N ALA A 81 14.33 -12.26 9.70
CA ALA A 81 14.32 -11.43 10.90
C ALA A 81 15.73 -11.04 11.35
N LYS A 82 16.74 -11.88 11.09
CA LYS A 82 18.14 -11.62 11.43
C LYS A 82 18.70 -10.46 10.59
N THR A 83 18.36 -10.44 9.30
CA THR A 83 18.73 -9.41 8.35
C THR A 83 18.06 -8.08 8.69
N HIS A 84 16.77 -8.11 9.06
CA HIS A 84 16.07 -6.94 9.56
C HIS A 84 16.77 -6.32 10.78
N ALA A 85 17.02 -7.13 11.80
CA ALA A 85 17.68 -6.68 13.03
C ALA A 85 19.13 -6.21 12.78
N TYR A 86 19.84 -6.82 11.83
CA TYR A 86 21.16 -6.35 11.42
C TYR A 86 21.09 -4.92 10.88
N PHE A 87 20.19 -4.66 9.91
CA PHE A 87 20.07 -3.34 9.31
C PHE A 87 19.55 -2.28 10.27
N ASP A 88 18.64 -2.60 11.19
CA ASP A 88 18.24 -1.68 12.25
C ASP A 88 19.44 -1.25 13.10
N ARG A 89 20.35 -2.18 13.41
CA ARG A 89 21.53 -1.91 14.23
C ARG A 89 22.62 -1.11 13.50
N VAL A 90 22.80 -1.33 12.20
CA VAL A 90 23.83 -0.62 11.40
C VAL A 90 23.32 0.68 10.76
N SER A 91 22.01 0.93 10.86
CA SER A 91 21.41 2.23 10.55
C SER A 91 21.98 3.28 11.51
N PRO A 92 22.49 4.42 11.03
CA PRO A 92 22.85 5.51 11.91
C PRO A 92 21.63 5.89 12.77
N PRO A 93 21.81 6.28 14.05
CA PRO A 93 20.73 6.91 14.81
C PRO A 93 20.30 8.14 14.02
N GLN A 94 19.05 8.15 13.55
CA GLN A 94 18.51 9.22 12.72
C GLN A 94 18.47 10.52 13.55
N LEU A 95 19.52 11.34 13.45
CA LEU A 95 19.39 12.76 13.70
C LEU A 95 18.50 13.30 12.58
N MET A 96 17.46 14.06 12.95
CA MET A 96 16.48 14.57 12.01
C MET A 96 17.12 15.28 10.80
N SER A 97 16.39 15.20 9.68
CA SER A 97 16.43 16.00 8.45
C SER A 97 17.39 15.63 7.31
N GLY A 98 16.76 15.10 6.24
CA GLY A 98 17.03 15.46 4.85
C GLY A 98 15.68 15.80 4.20
N PRO A 99 15.62 16.67 3.16
CA PRO A 99 14.35 17.18 2.64
C PRO A 99 13.62 16.06 1.89
N SER A 100 12.65 15.43 2.57
CA SER A 100 11.62 14.68 1.88
C SER A 100 10.79 15.70 1.10
N GLY A 101 10.91 15.70 -0.22
CA GLY A 101 10.10 16.53 -1.13
C GLY A 101 8.62 16.13 -1.17
N ALA A 102 8.11 15.44 -0.15
CA ALA A 102 6.68 15.34 0.09
C ALA A 102 6.27 16.61 0.85
N VAL A 103 5.72 17.56 0.10
CA VAL A 103 4.97 18.68 0.64
C VAL A 103 4.06 18.14 1.75
N ASP A 104 4.18 18.64 2.97
CA ASP A 104 3.30 18.32 4.10
C ASP A 104 1.92 18.94 3.81
N VAL A 105 1.21 18.36 2.86
CA VAL A 105 -0.16 18.76 2.53
C VAL A 105 -1.05 17.98 3.48
N ALA A 106 -1.78 18.69 4.34
CA ALA A 106 -2.82 18.09 5.17
C ALA A 106 -3.84 17.35 4.28
N LEU A 107 -3.69 16.03 4.18
CA LEU A 107 -4.58 15.16 3.40
C LEU A 107 -5.94 15.03 4.06
N THR A 108 -6.97 14.85 3.25
CA THR A 108 -8.30 14.41 3.71
C THR A 108 -8.43 12.90 3.53
N ILE A 109 -8.37 12.16 4.63
CA ILE A 109 -8.41 10.68 4.65
C ILE A 109 -9.77 10.24 5.16
N MET A 110 -10.45 9.40 4.40
CA MET A 110 -11.68 8.71 4.85
C MET A 110 -11.32 7.36 5.44
N VAL A 111 -11.76 7.09 6.67
CA VAL A 111 -11.60 5.79 7.34
C VAL A 111 -12.97 5.10 7.38
N VAL A 112 -13.05 3.87 6.86
CA VAL A 112 -14.25 3.04 6.88
C VAL A 112 -13.99 1.80 7.75
N GLU A 113 -14.59 1.78 8.93
CA GLU A 113 -14.32 0.81 10.00
C GLU A 113 -15.56 0.70 10.90
N ASP A 114 -16.08 -0.50 11.14
CA ASP A 114 -17.29 -0.71 11.95
C ASP A 114 -16.99 -0.83 13.44
N ASN A 115 -15.75 -1.17 13.81
CA ASN A 115 -15.31 -1.20 15.19
C ASN A 115 -14.98 0.23 15.70
N PRO A 116 -15.73 0.77 16.68
CA PRO A 116 -15.53 2.14 17.17
C PRO A 116 -14.17 2.35 17.85
N ASP A 117 -13.59 1.30 18.46
CA ASP A 117 -12.28 1.40 19.12
C ASP A 117 -11.14 1.48 18.09
N GLU A 118 -11.22 0.67 17.02
CA GLU A 118 -10.26 0.72 15.92
C GLU A 118 -10.39 2.01 15.12
N MET A 119 -11.63 2.45 14.84
CA MET A 119 -11.92 3.75 14.22
C MET A 119 -11.28 4.90 15.01
N LEU A 120 -11.44 4.90 16.34
CA LEU A 120 -10.87 5.93 17.21
C LEU A 120 -9.34 5.91 17.19
N LEU A 121 -8.74 4.72 17.22
CA LEU A 121 -7.29 4.54 17.15
C LEU A 121 -6.73 5.09 15.83
N TYR A 122 -7.30 4.67 14.69
CA TYR A 122 -6.85 5.14 13.37
C TYR A 122 -7.02 6.64 13.24
N SER A 123 -8.16 7.17 13.66
CA SER A 123 -8.43 8.61 13.59
C SER A 123 -7.44 9.42 14.42
N LYS A 124 -7.09 8.95 15.62
CA LYS A 124 -6.10 9.63 16.48
C LYS A 124 -4.70 9.58 15.88
N VAL A 125 -4.29 8.44 15.33
CA VAL A 125 -3.00 8.29 14.66
C VAL A 125 -2.90 9.24 13.47
N LEU A 126 -3.90 9.27 12.59
CA LEU A 126 -3.89 10.09 11.38
C LEU A 126 -4.02 11.58 11.67
N SER A 127 -4.88 11.96 12.62
CA SER A 127 -5.00 13.37 13.04
C SER A 127 -3.73 13.87 13.70
N SER A 128 -3.02 13.02 14.46
CA SER A 128 -1.70 13.37 15.03
C SER A 128 -0.62 13.57 13.97
N GLY A 129 -0.81 13.02 12.77
CA GLY A 129 0.02 13.24 11.59
C GLY A 129 -0.40 14.46 10.75
N GLY A 130 -1.31 15.31 11.24
CA GLY A 130 -1.74 16.53 10.54
C GLY A 130 -2.81 16.33 9.47
N HIS A 131 -3.36 15.12 9.32
CA HIS A 131 -4.40 14.84 8.33
C HIS A 131 -5.81 15.18 8.85
N LYS A 132 -6.69 15.60 7.94
CA LYS A 132 -8.13 15.69 8.20
C LYS A 132 -8.73 14.29 8.06
N VAL A 133 -9.33 13.77 9.13
CA VAL A 133 -9.96 12.44 9.12
C VAL A 133 -11.47 12.57 8.97
N LEU A 134 -12.03 11.83 8.01
CA LEU A 134 -13.46 11.63 7.84
C LEU A 134 -13.80 10.19 8.25
N GLN A 135 -14.70 10.02 9.22
CA GLN A 135 -15.04 8.70 9.76
C GLN A 135 -16.34 8.17 9.14
N ALA A 136 -16.34 6.89 8.76
CA ALA A 136 -17.51 6.17 8.31
C ALA A 136 -17.60 4.81 9.00
N ALA A 137 -18.69 4.55 9.72
CA ALA A 137 -18.91 3.26 10.37
C ALA A 137 -19.29 2.13 9.39
N GLY A 138 -19.53 2.49 8.12
CA GLY A 138 -19.94 1.55 7.09
C GLY A 138 -20.10 2.22 5.73
N SER A 139 -20.61 1.45 4.77
CA SER A 139 -20.74 1.85 3.37
C SER A 139 -21.68 3.05 3.16
N ILE A 140 -22.75 3.18 3.94
CA ILE A 140 -23.73 4.26 3.81
C ILE A 140 -23.09 5.60 4.15
N GLU A 141 -22.42 5.69 5.30
CA GLU A 141 -21.71 6.88 5.73
C GLU A 141 -20.56 7.21 4.78
N ALA A 142 -19.83 6.20 4.31
CA ALA A 142 -18.73 6.37 3.35
C ALA A 142 -19.22 7.00 2.04
N MET A 143 -20.31 6.47 1.46
CA MET A 143 -20.88 7.01 0.22
C MET A 143 -21.45 8.43 0.42
N LYS A 144 -22.06 8.72 1.58
CA LYS A 144 -22.50 10.08 1.91
C LYS A 144 -21.31 11.05 1.96
N LEU A 145 -20.18 10.65 2.53
CA LEU A 145 -18.96 11.47 2.54
C LEU A 145 -18.40 11.67 1.14
N CYS A 146 -18.41 10.63 0.30
CA CYS A 146 -17.99 10.73 -1.09
C CYS A 146 -18.81 11.75 -1.89
N VAL A 147 -20.10 11.94 -1.59
CA VAL A 147 -20.94 12.93 -2.28
C VAL A 147 -20.85 14.33 -1.65
N THR A 148 -20.72 14.42 -0.33
CA THR A 148 -20.85 15.70 0.40
C THR A 148 -19.54 16.44 0.62
N GLN A 149 -18.41 15.72 0.70
CA GLN A 149 -17.12 16.35 0.97
C GLN A 149 -16.50 16.88 -0.33
N PRO A 150 -15.80 18.02 -0.33
CA PRO A 150 -15.20 18.55 -1.56
C PRO A 150 -14.03 17.68 -2.05
N ALA A 151 -13.19 17.16 -1.15
CA ALA A 151 -12.01 16.36 -1.47
C ALA A 151 -11.86 15.18 -0.50
N ILE A 152 -11.39 14.05 -1.02
CA ILE A 152 -10.95 12.87 -0.28
C ILE A 152 -9.75 12.33 -1.06
N ASP A 153 -8.56 12.37 -0.45
CA ASP A 153 -7.30 12.02 -1.11
C ASP A 153 -7.02 10.51 -1.03
N LEU A 154 -7.47 9.90 0.07
CA LEU A 154 -7.29 8.48 0.38
C LEU A 154 -8.52 7.92 1.11
N ALA A 155 -8.96 6.73 0.71
CA ALA A 155 -9.89 5.91 1.49
C ALA A 155 -9.13 4.72 2.13
N LEU A 156 -9.17 4.65 3.45
CA LEU A 156 -8.71 3.54 4.27
C LEU A 156 -9.91 2.67 4.62
N VAL A 157 -10.01 1.46 4.07
CA VAL A 157 -11.24 0.66 4.09
C VAL A 157 -10.99 -0.72 4.70
N ASP A 158 -11.68 -1.07 5.79
CA ASP A 158 -11.70 -2.48 6.24
C ASP A 158 -12.44 -3.36 5.22
N VAL A 159 -11.82 -4.50 4.89
CA VAL A 159 -12.42 -5.53 4.04
C VAL A 159 -13.60 -6.22 4.74
N VAL A 160 -13.52 -6.41 6.06
CA VAL A 160 -14.56 -7.09 6.84
C VAL A 160 -15.37 -6.04 7.59
N LEU A 161 -16.45 -5.56 6.97
CA LEU A 161 -17.43 -4.69 7.63
C LEU A 161 -18.60 -5.55 8.10
N THR A 162 -18.79 -5.65 9.42
CA THR A 162 -19.91 -6.36 10.04
C THR A 162 -21.10 -5.42 10.20
N VAL A 163 -22.30 -5.91 9.86
CA VAL A 163 -23.54 -5.20 10.19
C VAL A 163 -24.10 -5.70 11.51
N PRO A 164 -24.57 -4.83 12.41
CA PRO A 164 -25.32 -5.27 13.58
C PRO A 164 -26.58 -6.03 13.14
N VAL A 165 -26.68 -7.29 13.54
CA VAL A 165 -27.83 -8.16 13.27
C VAL A 165 -28.97 -7.78 14.21
N PHE A 166 -29.57 -6.61 14.08
CA PHE A 166 -30.90 -6.31 14.60
C PHE A 166 -31.33 -4.91 14.16
N ARG A 167 -32.15 -4.82 13.09
CA ARG A 167 -33.30 -3.91 13.04
C ARG A 167 -34.41 -4.53 12.19
N LEU A 168 -35.59 -4.63 12.78
CA LEU A 168 -36.85 -4.94 12.13
C LEU A 168 -37.12 -3.94 11.00
N GLN A 169 -37.64 -4.46 9.88
CA GLN A 169 -38.45 -3.78 8.86
C GLN A 169 -37.94 -2.42 8.35
N ASP A 170 -37.36 -2.42 7.16
CA ASP A 170 -37.92 -1.57 6.10
C ASP A 170 -37.68 -2.21 4.72
N GLN A 171 -38.75 -2.57 4.02
CA GLN A 171 -38.70 -3.20 2.69
C GLN A 171 -38.33 -2.20 1.57
N ALA A 172 -37.85 -1.00 1.90
CA ALA A 172 -37.46 0.02 0.94
C ALA A 172 -35.95 0.36 0.91
N ALA A 173 -35.13 -0.17 1.81
CA ALA A 173 -33.68 0.07 1.80
C ALA A 173 -32.97 -0.93 0.86
N GLN A 174 -32.99 -0.64 -0.43
CA GLN A 174 -32.44 -1.47 -1.50
C GLN A 174 -30.90 -1.46 -1.57
N PHE A 175 -30.18 -1.45 -0.43
CA PHE A 175 -28.72 -1.43 -0.40
C PHE A 175 -28.17 -2.75 0.12
N HIS A 176 -27.68 -3.54 -0.83
CA HIS A 176 -27.13 -4.87 -0.65
C HIS A 176 -25.86 -4.82 0.22
N ARG A 177 -25.64 -5.91 0.97
CA ARG A 177 -24.42 -6.24 1.72
C ARG A 177 -23.17 -5.83 0.91
N VAL A 178 -22.43 -4.82 1.35
CA VAL A 178 -21.26 -4.33 0.60
C VAL A 178 -19.99 -4.85 1.29
N ASN A 179 -19.28 -5.78 0.65
CA ASN A 179 -17.91 -6.12 1.04
C ASN A 179 -17.00 -4.92 0.72
N GLY A 180 -15.93 -4.67 1.50
CA GLY A 180 -15.02 -3.53 1.30
C GLY A 180 -14.62 -3.28 -0.18
N PRO A 181 -14.38 -4.32 -1.01
CA PRO A 181 -14.10 -4.15 -2.43
C PRO A 181 -15.27 -3.70 -3.31
N GLN A 182 -16.52 -4.05 -3.00
CA GLN A 182 -17.68 -3.45 -3.67
C GLN A 182 -17.81 -1.98 -3.28
N LEU A 183 -17.57 -1.64 -2.02
CA LEU A 183 -17.58 -0.24 -1.58
C LEU A 183 -16.53 0.58 -2.34
N VAL A 184 -15.33 0.03 -2.52
CA VAL A 184 -14.29 0.69 -3.31
C VAL A 184 -14.69 0.87 -4.78
N ARG A 185 -15.36 -0.12 -5.40
CA ARG A 185 -15.91 0.05 -6.75
C ARG A 185 -16.91 1.21 -6.82
N ASP A 186 -17.78 1.33 -5.82
CA ASP A 186 -18.78 2.39 -5.75
C ASP A 186 -18.14 3.77 -5.48
N ILE A 187 -17.14 3.82 -4.59
CA ILE A 187 -16.35 5.03 -4.31
C ILE A 187 -15.65 5.52 -5.58
N VAL A 188 -14.97 4.63 -6.30
CA VAL A 188 -14.22 4.96 -7.52
C VAL A 188 -15.17 5.42 -8.64
N ALA A 189 -16.38 4.84 -8.74
CA ALA A 189 -17.39 5.30 -9.69
C ALA A 189 -17.86 6.75 -9.42
N VAL A 190 -17.88 7.18 -8.16
CA VAL A 190 -18.27 8.55 -7.75
C VAL A 190 -17.07 9.51 -7.77
N ARG A 191 -15.86 9.02 -7.48
CA ARG A 191 -14.63 9.81 -7.37
C ARG A 191 -13.63 9.40 -8.44
N LYS A 192 -13.48 10.27 -9.45
CA LYS A 192 -12.59 10.05 -10.61
C LYS A 192 -11.11 9.87 -10.28
N ARG A 193 -10.66 10.28 -9.09
CA ARG A 193 -9.26 10.24 -8.66
C ARG A 193 -9.19 10.08 -7.15
N ILE A 194 -8.97 8.86 -6.68
CA ILE A 194 -8.84 8.56 -5.25
C ILE A 194 -7.83 7.42 -5.03
N HIS A 195 -7.05 7.50 -3.96
CA HIS A 195 -6.22 6.38 -3.52
C HIS A 195 -7.01 5.49 -2.57
N VAL A 196 -6.73 4.19 -2.58
CA VAL A 196 -7.41 3.24 -1.70
C VAL A 196 -6.38 2.32 -1.05
N LEU A 197 -6.46 2.23 0.27
CA LEU A 197 -5.71 1.29 1.09
C LEU A 197 -6.70 0.38 1.83
N PHE A 198 -6.67 -0.91 1.54
CA PHE A 198 -7.48 -1.88 2.26
C PHE A 198 -6.82 -2.27 3.58
N MET A 199 -7.60 -2.40 4.65
CA MET A 199 -7.18 -3.03 5.89
C MET A 199 -7.84 -4.40 5.97
N SER A 200 -7.08 -5.46 6.25
CA SER A 200 -7.62 -6.82 6.24
C SER A 200 -6.98 -7.69 7.31
N SER A 201 -7.80 -8.38 8.10
CA SER A 201 -7.36 -9.50 8.94
C SER A 201 -7.16 -10.80 8.14
N LEU A 202 -7.70 -10.86 6.91
CA LEU A 202 -7.55 -11.97 5.98
C LEU A 202 -6.28 -11.82 5.14
N ASN A 203 -5.64 -12.96 4.84
CA ASN A 203 -4.50 -13.01 3.92
C ASN A 203 -4.95 -12.99 2.44
N HIS A 204 -4.00 -12.80 1.52
CA HIS A 204 -4.28 -12.70 0.08
C HIS A 204 -5.05 -13.89 -0.52
N ALA A 205 -4.80 -15.11 -0.04
CA ALA A 205 -5.50 -16.30 -0.54
C ALA A 205 -6.98 -16.25 -0.13
N GLN A 206 -7.24 -15.91 1.13
CA GLN A 206 -8.58 -15.73 1.65
C GLN A 206 -9.32 -14.58 0.97
N LEU A 207 -8.63 -13.49 0.61
CA LEU A 207 -9.23 -12.37 -0.13
C LEU A 207 -9.69 -12.81 -1.54
N LYS A 208 -8.88 -13.58 -2.26
CA LYS A 208 -9.27 -14.14 -3.57
C LYS A 208 -10.50 -15.04 -3.45
N ASP A 209 -10.56 -15.88 -2.42
CA ASP A 209 -11.70 -16.77 -2.16
C ASP A 209 -13.00 -16.00 -1.86
N HIS A 210 -12.90 -14.78 -1.34
CA HIS A 210 -14.04 -13.87 -1.11
C HIS A 210 -14.35 -12.97 -2.33
N GLY A 211 -13.81 -13.30 -3.50
CA GLY A 211 -14.05 -12.56 -4.76
C GLY A 211 -13.35 -11.20 -4.80
N VAL A 212 -12.36 -10.98 -3.95
CA VAL A 212 -11.61 -9.72 -3.87
C VAL A 212 -10.40 -9.80 -4.79
N VAL A 213 -10.51 -9.20 -5.98
CA VAL A 213 -9.36 -9.02 -6.89
C VAL A 213 -8.74 -7.66 -6.63
N LEU A 214 -7.68 -7.64 -5.82
CA LEU A 214 -7.05 -6.39 -5.37
C LEU A 214 -6.35 -5.60 -6.49
N GLY A 215 -6.05 -6.20 -7.65
CA GLY A 215 -5.40 -5.50 -8.76
C GLY A 215 -4.16 -4.72 -8.31
N ALA A 216 -4.11 -3.42 -8.61
CA ALA A 216 -3.05 -2.49 -8.17
C ALA A 216 -3.28 -1.85 -6.79
N SER A 217 -4.33 -2.24 -6.07
CA SER A 217 -4.73 -1.62 -4.80
C SER A 217 -3.84 -2.07 -3.65
N SER A 218 -3.36 -1.13 -2.85
CA SER A 218 -2.54 -1.41 -1.68
C SER A 218 -3.36 -2.04 -0.56
N PHE A 219 -2.75 -2.95 0.21
CA PHE A 219 -3.37 -3.59 1.37
C PHE A 219 -2.45 -3.48 2.58
N LEU A 220 -3.05 -3.42 3.76
CA LEU A 220 -2.42 -3.41 5.06
C LEU A 220 -2.99 -4.57 5.89
N GLN A 221 -2.15 -5.53 6.23
CA GLN A 221 -2.55 -6.70 6.99
C GLN A 221 -2.70 -6.36 8.48
N LYS A 222 -3.87 -6.62 9.06
CA LYS A 222 -4.10 -6.59 10.51
C LYS A 222 -3.50 -7.86 11.16
N PRO A 223 -2.85 -7.75 12.33
CA PRO A 223 -2.54 -6.53 13.08
C PRO A 223 -1.34 -5.77 12.51
N PHE A 224 -1.32 -4.45 12.68
CA PHE A 224 -0.24 -3.56 12.22
C PHE A 224 0.09 -2.47 13.25
N SER A 225 1.30 -1.92 13.19
CA SER A 225 1.76 -0.81 14.03
C SER A 225 1.35 0.56 13.45
N LYS A 226 1.47 1.61 14.27
CA LYS A 226 1.30 3.01 13.83
C LYS A 226 2.20 3.35 12.64
N ASP A 227 3.47 2.96 12.71
CA ASP A 227 4.45 3.28 11.69
C ASP A 227 4.18 2.51 10.39
N GLN A 228 3.67 1.28 10.49
CA GLN A 228 3.22 0.50 9.34
C GLN A 228 2.01 1.15 8.66
N LEU A 229 1.04 1.69 9.42
CA LEU A 229 -0.09 2.42 8.86
C LEU A 229 0.36 3.67 8.10
N LEU A 230 1.18 4.52 8.72
CA LEU A 230 1.66 5.76 8.09
C LEU A 230 2.53 5.49 6.86
N SER A 231 3.41 4.50 6.95
CA SER A 231 4.26 4.10 5.81
C SER A 231 3.42 3.53 4.67
N SER A 232 2.41 2.71 4.96
CA SER A 232 1.51 2.16 3.93
C SER A 232 0.70 3.26 3.23
N ILE A 233 0.28 4.28 3.98
CA ILE A 233 -0.40 5.46 3.44
C ILE A 233 0.53 6.22 2.48
N ALA A 234 1.75 6.52 2.91
CA ALA A 234 2.75 7.20 2.07
C ALA A 234 3.01 6.42 0.78
N THR A 235 3.26 5.11 0.87
CA THR A 235 3.48 4.23 -0.28
C THR A 235 2.27 4.18 -1.21
N THR A 236 1.05 4.22 -0.67
CA THR A 236 -0.19 4.22 -1.48
C THR A 236 -0.33 5.52 -2.27
N LEU A 237 0.03 6.66 -1.68
CA LEU A 237 -0.04 7.98 -2.32
C LEU A 237 1.04 8.19 -3.39
N GLU A 238 2.13 7.42 -3.34
CA GLU A 238 3.14 7.36 -4.41
C GLU A 238 2.66 6.59 -5.65
N GLN A 239 1.60 5.78 -5.52
CA GLN A 239 1.01 5.10 -6.67
C GLN A 239 0.07 6.04 -7.44
N PRO A 240 -0.13 5.85 -8.75
CA PRO A 240 -1.19 6.57 -9.45
C PRO A 240 -2.54 6.25 -8.79
N PRO A 241 -3.39 7.26 -8.54
CA PRO A 241 -4.70 7.05 -7.94
C PRO A 241 -5.55 6.14 -8.83
N LEU A 242 -6.49 5.44 -8.21
CA LEU A 242 -7.45 4.63 -8.95
C LEU A 242 -8.24 5.54 -9.88
N VAL A 243 -8.22 5.21 -11.16
CA VAL A 243 -9.02 5.83 -12.21
C VAL A 243 -10.15 4.88 -12.52
N TRP A 244 -11.40 5.35 -12.36
CA TRP A 244 -12.54 4.58 -12.81
C TRP A 244 -12.57 4.52 -14.34
N THR A 245 -12.44 3.32 -14.87
CA THR A 245 -12.86 3.00 -16.24
C THR A 245 -14.24 2.35 -16.17
N PRO A 246 -15.27 2.91 -16.84
CA PRO A 246 -16.55 2.25 -16.93
C PRO A 246 -16.36 0.85 -17.52
N PRO A 247 -17.00 -0.20 -16.97
CA PRO A 247 -17.06 -1.46 -17.67
C PRO A 247 -17.67 -1.21 -19.06
N PRO A 248 -17.17 -1.86 -20.12
CA PRO A 248 -17.78 -1.76 -21.43
C PRO A 248 -19.26 -2.14 -21.29
N PRO A 249 -20.19 -1.43 -21.97
CA PRO A 249 -21.61 -1.74 -21.87
C PRO A 249 -21.80 -3.22 -22.17
N THR A 250 -22.38 -3.95 -21.22
CA THR A 250 -22.82 -5.32 -21.46
C THR A 250 -23.75 -5.27 -22.67
N LYS A 251 -23.43 -6.03 -23.72
CA LYS A 251 -24.37 -6.18 -24.84
C LYS A 251 -25.71 -6.59 -24.22
N PRO A 252 -26.82 -5.92 -24.56
CA PRO A 252 -28.12 -6.35 -24.06
C PRO A 252 -28.26 -7.82 -24.41
N ASP A 253 -28.55 -8.64 -23.41
CA ASP A 253 -28.88 -10.05 -23.61
C ASP A 253 -29.89 -10.09 -24.73
N SER A 254 -29.52 -10.72 -25.84
CA SER A 254 -30.44 -10.98 -26.93
C SER A 254 -31.49 -11.94 -26.39
N ILE A 255 -32.54 -11.38 -25.81
CA ILE A 255 -33.77 -12.10 -25.48
C ILE A 255 -34.27 -12.64 -26.82
N ARG A 256 -33.99 -13.92 -27.06
CA ARG A 256 -34.65 -14.69 -28.12
C ARG A 256 -36.07 -14.92 -27.63
N TRP A 257 -36.99 -14.08 -28.07
CA TRP A 257 -38.40 -14.44 -28.09
C TRP A 257 -38.52 -15.66 -29.00
N LYS A 258 -38.90 -16.80 -28.43
CA LYS A 258 -39.37 -17.95 -29.21
C LYS A 258 -40.87 -17.73 -29.40
N ASP A 259 -41.26 -17.60 -30.67
CA ASP A 259 -42.65 -17.70 -31.14
C ASP A 259 -43.26 -19.09 -30.84
#